data_AF-A0A346Y6G2-F1
#
_entry.id   AF-A0A346Y6G2-F1
#
_cell.length_a   1.000
_cell.length_b   1.000
_cell.length_c   1.000
_cell.angle_alpha   90.00
_cell.angle_beta   90.00
_cell.angle_gamma   90.00
#
_symmetry.space_group_name_H-M   'P 1'
#
loop_
_entity.id
_entity.type
_entity.pdbx_description
1 polymer ?
#
loop_
_entity_poly.entity_id
_entity_poly.type
_entity_poly.pdbx_seq_one_letter_code
_entity_poly.pdbx_strand_id
1 'polypeptide(L)'
;MSFHRENIAWQSKDGTWNLGFFEVVWEGSEEDGEDPEWDVDYDMSAFEWVTTGHPTQMAARRAWNGSNPGSSMTCRHTPGTAQQCDRYDRMAADLRARRRESRNTLPATGFVRW
;
A
#
# COMPACT_ATOMS: atom_id res chain seq x y z
N MET A 1 7.58 13.80 12.62
CA MET A 1 6.28 14.08 12.00
C MET A 1 5.67 12.75 11.60
N SER A 2 4.46 12.47 12.07
CA SER A 2 3.80 11.17 11.95
C SER A 2 2.61 11.34 11.02
N PHE A 3 2.84 11.16 9.72
CA PHE A 3 1.78 11.18 8.73
C PHE A 3 0.83 10.00 8.98
N HIS A 4 -0.46 10.28 9.25
CA HIS A 4 -1.47 9.23 9.36
C HIS A 4 -1.54 8.54 8.00
N ARG A 5 -1.35 7.22 7.98
CA ARG A 5 -1.61 6.39 6.81
C ARG A 5 -2.45 5.21 7.23
N GLU A 6 -3.52 4.98 6.49
CA GLU A 6 -4.35 3.81 6.69
C GLU A 6 -3.72 2.59 6.03
N ASN A 7 -3.53 1.53 6.81
CA ASN A 7 -2.93 0.30 6.30
C ASN A 7 -3.73 -0.94 6.68
N ILE A 8 -3.55 -1.97 5.86
CA ILE A 8 -4.18 -3.28 6.02
C ILE A 8 -3.11 -4.36 5.92
N ALA A 9 -3.02 -5.19 6.95
CA ALA A 9 -2.31 -6.46 6.90
C ALA A 9 -3.32 -7.58 6.58
N TRP A 10 -3.18 -8.26 5.45
CA TRP A 10 -4.10 -9.35 5.09
C TRP A 10 -3.37 -10.65 4.79
N GLN A 11 -4.08 -11.76 4.94
CA GLN A 11 -3.61 -13.08 4.55
C GLN A 11 -4.16 -13.43 3.17
N SER A 12 -3.31 -13.90 2.26
CA SER A 12 -3.71 -14.48 0.98
C SER A 12 -4.23 -15.91 1.18
N LYS A 13 -4.89 -16.45 0.14
CA LYS A 13 -5.41 -17.82 0.13
C LYS A 13 -4.34 -18.89 0.33
N ASP A 14 -3.09 -18.62 -0.05
CA ASP A 14 -1.95 -19.51 0.15
C ASP A 14 -1.40 -19.51 1.59
N GLY A 15 -1.99 -18.70 2.47
CA GLY A 15 -1.59 -18.58 3.87
C GLY A 15 -0.49 -17.55 4.12
N THR A 16 0.08 -16.94 3.09
CA THR A 16 1.06 -15.86 3.23
C THR A 16 0.39 -14.55 3.66
N TRP A 17 1.17 -13.66 4.24
CA TRP A 17 0.74 -12.36 4.74
C TRP A 17 1.30 -11.24 3.89
N ASN A 18 0.49 -10.20 3.73
CA ASN A 18 0.82 -9.01 2.97
C ASN A 18 0.53 -7.78 3.83
N LEU A 19 1.10 -6.64 3.44
CA LEU A 19 0.81 -5.34 4.02
C LEU A 19 0.68 -4.32 2.89
N GLY A 20 -0.36 -3.51 2.93
CA GLY A 20 -0.65 -2.47 1.95
C GLY A 20 -1.07 -1.17 2.63
N PHE A 21 -0.68 -0.05 2.04
CA PHE A 21 -1.10 1.29 2.42
C PHE A 21 -1.98 1.85 1.32
N PHE A 22 -3.16 2.34 1.68
CA PHE A 22 -4.11 2.92 0.73
C PHE A 22 -3.55 4.22 0.15
N GLU A 23 -3.92 4.50 -1.10
CA GLU A 23 -3.51 5.73 -1.76
C GLU A 23 -4.14 6.93 -1.05
N VAL A 24 -3.31 7.91 -0.70
CA VAL A 24 -3.75 9.14 -0.03
C VAL A 24 -4.28 10.07 -1.11
N VAL A 25 -5.55 10.43 -1.02
CA VAL A 25 -6.19 11.47 -1.82
C VAL A 25 -6.32 12.67 -0.90
N TRP A 26 -5.28 13.49 -0.84
CA TRP A 26 -5.36 14.77 -0.14
C TRP A 26 -5.93 15.81 -1.09
N GLU A 27 -7.15 16.28 -0.83
CA GLU A 27 -7.79 17.37 -1.59
C GLU A 27 -7.74 18.72 -0.86
N GLY A 28 -7.12 18.75 0.34
CA GLY A 28 -7.02 19.91 1.22
C GLY A 28 -5.90 20.89 0.91
N SER A 29 -5.92 22.03 1.62
CA SER A 29 -4.79 22.97 1.66
C SER A 29 -4.53 23.39 3.11
N GLU A 30 -3.25 23.44 3.52
CA GLU A 30 -2.86 23.96 4.83
C GLU A 30 -3.30 25.43 5.03
N GLU A 31 -3.50 26.18 3.94
CA GLU A 31 -3.99 27.56 3.96
C GLU A 31 -5.46 27.65 4.39
N ASP A 32 -6.25 26.60 4.18
CA ASP A 32 -7.67 26.53 4.58
C ASP A 32 -7.85 25.99 6.02
N GLY A 33 -6.74 25.73 6.72
CA GLY A 33 -6.74 25.22 8.09
C GLY A 33 -6.92 23.70 8.20
N GLU A 34 -6.82 22.99 7.07
CA GLU A 34 -6.80 21.52 7.05
C GLU A 34 -5.43 21.00 7.47
N ASP A 35 -5.42 19.98 8.34
CA ASP A 35 -4.19 19.36 8.82
C ASP A 35 -3.82 18.19 7.89
N PRO A 36 -2.73 18.28 7.09
CA PRO A 36 -2.32 17.22 6.18
C PRO A 36 -1.90 15.93 6.89
N GLU A 37 -1.76 15.93 8.23
CA GLU A 37 -1.57 14.72 9.02
C GLU A 37 -2.89 14.04 9.43
N TRP A 38 -4.05 14.71 9.39
CA TRP A 38 -5.33 14.19 9.91
C TRP A 38 -6.50 14.28 8.93
N ASP A 39 -6.58 15.33 8.13
CA ASP A 39 -7.64 15.58 7.14
C ASP A 39 -7.22 15.01 5.78
N VAL A 40 -6.93 13.70 5.77
CA VAL A 40 -6.54 12.96 4.57
C VAL A 40 -7.60 11.94 4.21
N ASP A 41 -8.16 12.07 3.00
CA ASP A 41 -9.00 11.04 2.41
C ASP A 41 -8.13 9.94 1.79
N TYR A 42 -8.67 8.72 1.74
CA TYR A 42 -7.98 7.58 1.17
C TYR A 42 -8.81 6.96 0.05
N ASP A 43 -8.16 6.71 -1.08
CA ASP A 43 -8.72 5.84 -2.09
C ASP A 43 -8.60 4.38 -1.64
N MET A 44 -9.68 3.89 -1.04
CA MET A 44 -9.85 2.50 -0.61
C MET A 44 -9.90 1.50 -1.77
N SER A 45 -9.82 1.97 -3.03
CA SER A 45 -9.76 1.16 -4.23
C SER A 45 -8.33 0.91 -4.73
N ALA A 46 -7.34 1.66 -4.23
CA ALA A 46 -5.95 1.55 -4.66
C ALA A 46 -4.97 1.48 -3.48
N PHE A 47 -3.78 0.91 -3.75
CA PHE A 47 -2.65 0.96 -2.82
C PHE A 47 -1.57 1.87 -3.40
N GLU A 48 -0.97 2.72 -2.56
CA GLU A 48 0.27 3.45 -2.92
C GLU A 48 1.51 2.56 -2.71
N TRP A 49 1.42 1.64 -1.75
CA TRP A 49 2.52 0.77 -1.34
C TRP A 49 2.01 -0.60 -0.94
N VAL A 50 2.76 -1.64 -1.32
CA VAL A 50 2.47 -3.02 -0.93
C VAL A 50 3.74 -3.84 -0.75
N THR A 51 3.68 -4.79 0.18
CA THR A 51 4.63 -5.90 0.32
C THR A 51 3.85 -7.21 0.46
N THR A 52 4.35 -8.28 -0.17
CA THR A 52 3.59 -9.53 -0.30
C THR A 52 4.44 -10.77 -0.01
N GLY A 53 3.79 -11.87 0.41
CA GLY A 53 4.41 -13.19 0.49
C GLY A 53 5.16 -13.47 1.80
N HIS A 54 4.78 -12.80 2.89
CA HIS A 54 5.43 -12.99 4.19
C HIS A 54 4.90 -14.24 4.90
N PRO A 55 5.74 -14.96 5.67
CA PRO A 55 5.30 -16.15 6.39
C PRO A 55 4.36 -15.83 7.55
N THR A 56 4.42 -14.60 8.10
CA THR A 56 3.61 -14.17 9.23
C THR A 56 3.17 -12.72 9.09
N GLN A 57 2.06 -12.37 9.74
CA GLN A 57 1.59 -10.99 9.83
C GLN A 57 2.68 -10.05 10.38
N MET A 58 3.43 -10.50 11.40
CA MET A 58 4.48 -9.70 12.00
C MET A 58 5.65 -9.48 11.03
N ALA A 59 5.99 -10.47 10.20
CA ALA A 59 6.99 -10.29 9.14
C ALA A 59 6.52 -9.26 8.10
N ALA A 60 5.25 -9.31 7.69
CA ALA A 60 4.68 -8.29 6.79
C ALA A 60 4.74 -6.88 7.40
N ARG A 61 4.39 -6.73 8.68
CA ARG A 61 4.49 -5.45 9.41
C ARG A 61 5.92 -4.93 9.52
N ARG A 62 6.88 -5.80 9.83
CA ARG A 62 8.31 -5.44 9.93
C ARG A 62 8.95 -5.08 8.60
N ALA A 63 8.37 -5.49 7.48
CA ALA A 63 8.85 -5.12 6.15
C ALA A 63 8.59 -3.63 5.84
N TRP A 64 7.72 -2.96 6.60
CA TRP A 64 7.57 -1.52 6.54
C TRP A 64 8.60 -0.83 7.43
N ASN A 65 9.40 0.07 6.83
CA ASN A 65 10.41 0.87 7.51
C ASN A 65 10.10 2.38 7.47
N GLY A 66 8.85 2.75 7.18
CA GLY A 66 8.40 4.14 7.19
C GLY A 66 7.69 4.51 8.49
N SER A 67 7.02 5.66 8.48
CA SER A 67 6.33 6.21 9.65
C SER A 67 5.25 5.27 10.20
N ASN A 68 4.99 5.39 11.51
CA ASN A 68 4.00 4.57 12.20
C ASN A 68 2.61 4.83 11.59
N PRO A 69 1.88 3.80 11.12
CA PRO A 69 0.53 3.97 10.62
C PRO A 69 -0.37 4.51 11.74
N GLY A 70 -1.23 5.47 11.40
CA GLY A 70 -2.20 6.03 12.33
C GLY A 70 -3.36 5.07 12.64
N SER A 71 -3.65 4.14 11.72
CA SER A 71 -4.59 3.04 11.89
C SER A 71 -4.06 1.78 11.21
N SER A 72 -4.29 0.62 11.83
CA SER A 72 -3.87 -0.67 11.27
C SER A 72 -4.93 -1.74 11.36
N MET A 73 -5.51 -2.08 10.22
CA MET A 73 -6.47 -3.18 10.10
C MET A 73 -5.76 -4.52 9.87
N THR A 74 -6.43 -5.60 10.23
CA THR A 74 -5.96 -6.97 9.97
C THR A 74 -7.08 -7.84 9.41
N CYS A 75 -6.83 -8.52 8.29
CA CYS A 75 -7.81 -9.40 7.65
C CYS A 75 -7.22 -10.80 7.42
N ARG A 76 -7.66 -11.78 8.21
CA ARG A 76 -7.24 -13.18 8.02
C ARG A 76 -8.09 -13.84 6.93
N HIS A 77 -7.54 -14.73 6.13
CA HIS A 77 -8.28 -15.45 5.10
C HIS A 77 -9.16 -16.53 5.75
N THR A 78 -10.45 -16.24 5.91
CA THR A 78 -11.48 -17.15 6.43
C THR A 78 -12.67 -17.14 5.48
N PRO A 79 -13.60 -18.11 5.54
CA PRO A 79 -14.77 -18.11 4.66
C PRO A 79 -15.58 -16.79 4.68
N GLY A 80 -15.64 -16.10 5.83
CA GLY A 80 -16.37 -14.82 5.96
C GLY A 80 -15.62 -13.60 5.40
N THR A 81 -14.32 -13.71 5.19
CA THR A 81 -13.42 -12.60 4.79
C THR A 81 -12.70 -12.87 3.46
N ALA A 82 -12.88 -14.05 2.86
CA ALA A 82 -12.18 -14.47 1.66
C ALA A 82 -12.33 -13.46 0.51
N GLN A 83 -13.55 -12.98 0.24
CA GLN A 83 -13.79 -11.98 -0.82
C GLN A 83 -13.03 -10.67 -0.58
N GLN A 84 -12.85 -10.28 0.69
CA GLN A 84 -12.11 -9.09 1.06
C GLN A 84 -10.60 -9.30 0.89
N CYS A 85 -10.07 -10.45 1.33
CA CYS A 85 -8.69 -10.86 1.06
C CYS A 85 -8.39 -10.92 -0.45
N ASP A 86 -9.28 -11.52 -1.24
CA ASP A 86 -9.16 -11.62 -2.70
C ASP A 86 -9.22 -10.24 -3.39
N ARG A 87 -9.98 -9.28 -2.81
CA ARG A 87 -9.96 -7.89 -3.26
C ARG A 87 -8.58 -7.26 -3.02
N TYR A 88 -7.99 -7.45 -1.83
CA TYR A 88 -6.66 -6.90 -1.54
C TYR A 88 -5.55 -7.56 -2.37
N ASP A 89 -5.67 -8.85 -2.66
CA ASP A 89 -4.75 -9.54 -3.57
C ASP A 89 -4.79 -8.94 -4.98
N ARG A 90 -5.99 -8.60 -5.49
CA ARG A 90 -6.15 -7.90 -6.78
C ARG A 90 -5.52 -6.50 -6.76
N MET A 91 -5.81 -5.70 -5.73
CA MET A 91 -5.23 -4.36 -5.60
C MET A 91 -3.69 -4.39 -5.53
N ALA A 92 -3.12 -5.37 -4.83
CA ALA A 92 -1.69 -5.60 -4.77
C ALA A 92 -1.10 -5.98 -6.14
N ALA A 93 -1.80 -6.82 -6.90
CA ALA A 93 -1.40 -7.20 -8.26
C ALA A 93 -1.43 -5.99 -9.20
N ASP A 94 -2.46 -5.15 -9.12
CA ASP A 94 -2.61 -3.94 -9.95
C ASP A 94 -1.47 -2.95 -9.70
N LEU A 95 -1.14 -2.67 -8.43
CA LEU A 95 -0.01 -1.80 -8.09
C LEU A 95 1.33 -2.36 -8.61
N ARG A 96 1.54 -3.67 -8.47
CA ARG A 96 2.77 -4.32 -8.97
C ARG A 96 2.86 -4.26 -10.49
N ALA A 97 1.73 -4.37 -11.20
CA ALA A 97 1.66 -4.20 -12.65
C ALA A 97 2.01 -2.76 -13.06
N ARG A 98 1.36 -1.76 -12.45
CA ARG A 98 1.63 -0.32 -12.68
C ARG A 98 3.12 0.01 -12.48
N ARG A 99 3.74 -0.46 -11.39
CA ARG A 99 5.17 -0.25 -11.12
C ARG A 99 6.09 -0.92 -12.16
N ARG A 100 5.69 -2.07 -12.70
CA ARG A 100 6.45 -2.77 -13.75
C ARG A 100 6.41 -1.99 -15.07
N GLU A 101 5.26 -1.42 -15.42
CA GLU A 101 5.09 -0.60 -16.61
C GLU A 101 5.90 0.69 -16.53
N SER A 102 5.81 1.44 -15.43
CA SER A 102 6.59 2.67 -15.22
C SER A 102 8.11 2.44 -15.22
N ARG A 103 8.56 1.25 -14.79
CA ARG A 103 9.98 0.87 -14.85
C ARG A 103 10.46 0.57 -16.28
N ASN A 104 9.56 0.12 -17.16
CA ASN A 104 9.87 -0.22 -18.54
C ASN A 104 9.80 0.99 -19.50
N THR A 105 9.24 2.13 -19.08
CA THR A 105 9.08 3.34 -19.90
C THR A 105 10.17 4.39 -19.70
N LEU A 106 11.16 4.18 -18.83
CA LEU A 106 12.35 5.03 -18.77
C LEU A 106 13.26 4.71 -19.97
N PRO A 107 13.51 5.66 -20.90
CA PRO A 107 14.47 5.43 -21.96
C PRO A 107 15.84 5.22 -21.33
N ALA A 108 16.56 4.19 -21.78
CA ALA A 108 17.98 4.06 -21.55
C ALA A 108 18.67 5.26 -22.22
N THR A 109 18.81 6.38 -21.50
CA THR A 109 19.55 7.54 -21.96
C THR A 109 20.98 7.09 -22.22
N GLY A 110 21.32 7.06 -23.50
CA GLY A 110 22.59 6.57 -24.00
C GLY A 110 23.76 7.27 -23.32
N PHE A 111 24.69 6.46 -22.85
CA PHE A 111 26.04 6.90 -22.52
C PHE A 111 26.70 7.42 -23.81
N VAL A 112 26.74 8.75 -23.98
CA VAL A 112 27.68 9.39 -24.91
C VAL A 112 29.01 9.48 -24.16
N ARG A 113 29.96 8.61 -24.51
CA ARG A 113 31.37 8.79 -24.17
C ARG A 113 31.94 9.90 -25.07
N TRP A 114 32.44 10.95 -24.45
CA TRP A 114 33.40 11.87 -25.06
C TRP A 114 34.80 11.25 -25.07
#